data_AF-A0A1I7U6J9-F1
#
_entry.id   AF-A0A1I7U6J9-F1
#
_cell.length_a   1.000
_cell.length_b   1.000
_cell.length_c   1.000
_cell.angle_alpha   90.00
_cell.angle_beta   90.00
_cell.angle_gamma   90.00
#
_symmetry.space_group_name_H-M   'P 1'
#
loop_
_entity.id
_entity.type
_entity.pdbx_description
1 polymer ?
#
loop_
_entity_poly.entity_id
_entity_poly.type
_entity_poly.pdbx_seq_one_letter_code
_entity_poly.pdbx_strand_id
1 'polypeptide(L)'
;MFVVHFIFRYFALQRKGNLKYFEGWFFICWLAVPLMTGVGWAQIVLKMLHENEESSEYMRTVLLENYNLNITDIVYVGVLYYKNGPDGETSLNQLGFIGIVILGGIMVSYP
;
A
#
# COMPACT_ATOMS: atom_id res chain seq x y z
N MET A 1 -0.12 -14.46 -10.33
CA MET A 1 -0.64 -15.38 -11.38
C MET A 1 -1.36 -16.62 -10.83
N PHE A 2 -0.87 -17.26 -9.75
CA PHE A 2 -1.51 -18.48 -9.20
C PHE A 2 -2.95 -18.31 -8.68
N VAL A 3 -3.27 -17.16 -8.07
CA VAL A 3 -4.58 -16.92 -7.44
C VAL A 3 -5.73 -16.96 -8.46
N VAL A 4 -5.55 -16.38 -9.65
CA VAL A 4 -6.58 -16.34 -10.70
C VAL A 4 -6.89 -17.75 -11.21
N HIS A 5 -5.86 -18.58 -11.41
CA HIS A 5 -6.05 -19.98 -11.80
C HIS A 5 -6.71 -20.80 -10.70
N PHE A 6 -6.39 -20.54 -9.43
CA PHE A 6 -6.98 -21.25 -8.29
C PHE A 6 -8.47 -20.93 -8.15
N ILE A 7 -8.85 -19.66 -8.31
CA ILE A 7 -10.24 -19.20 -8.32
C ILE A 7 -11.01 -19.87 -9.46
N PHE A 8 -10.47 -19.82 -10.68
CA PHE A 8 -11.10 -20.48 -11.84
C PHE A 8 -11.32 -21.98 -11.61
N ARG A 9 -10.31 -22.68 -11.09
CA ARG A 9 -10.36 -24.13 -10.83
C ARG A 9 -11.31 -24.47 -9.68
N TYR A 10 -11.37 -23.65 -8.64
CA TYR A 10 -12.32 -23.78 -7.53
C TYR A 10 -13.77 -23.66 -8.01
N PHE A 11 -14.05 -22.68 -8.88
CA PHE A 11 -15.38 -22.50 -9.46
C PHE A 11 -15.76 -23.59 -10.48
N ALA A 12 -14.81 -24.06 -11.30
CA ALA A 12 -15.03 -25.18 -12.22
C ALA A 12 -15.37 -26.51 -11.49
N LEU A 13 -14.91 -26.67 -10.24
CA LEU A 13 -15.21 -27.83 -9.41
C LEU A 13 -16.57 -27.75 -8.68
N GLN A 14 -17.16 -26.56 -8.53
CA GLN A 14 -18.48 -26.41 -7.88
C GLN A 14 -19.61 -26.88 -8.80
N ARG A 15 -19.87 -28.19 -8.79
CA ARG A 15 -20.96 -28.88 -9.48
C ARG A 15 -22.30 -28.77 -8.72
N LYS A 16 -22.69 -27.55 -8.34
CA LYS A 16 -24.04 -27.22 -7.83
C LYS A 16 -24.47 -25.97 -8.57
N GLY A 17 -25.56 -26.05 -9.34
CA GLY A 17 -26.01 -25.07 -10.33
C GLY A 17 -26.40 -23.68 -9.78
N ASN A 18 -25.44 -22.99 -9.16
CA ASN A 18 -25.48 -21.58 -8.77
C ASN A 18 -24.58 -20.71 -9.67
N LEU A 19 -24.23 -21.22 -10.86
CA LEU A 19 -23.47 -20.46 -11.87
C LEU A 19 -24.18 -19.18 -12.35
N LYS A 20 -25.47 -19.00 -12.06
CA LYS A 20 -26.24 -17.80 -12.43
C LYS A 20 -25.72 -16.49 -11.82
N TYR A 21 -24.98 -16.55 -10.72
CA TYR A 21 -24.33 -15.37 -10.11
C TYR A 21 -22.91 -15.11 -10.66
N PHE A 22 -22.36 -16.04 -11.45
CA PHE A 22 -21.03 -15.97 -12.06
C PHE A 22 -21.06 -15.96 -13.60
N GLU A 23 -22.23 -16.12 -14.23
CA GLU A 23 -22.42 -15.91 -15.67
C GLU A 23 -22.48 -14.40 -15.99
N GLY A 24 -21.41 -13.88 -16.59
CA GLY A 24 -21.38 -12.55 -17.21
C GLY A 24 -20.67 -11.47 -16.38
N TRP A 25 -21.19 -10.24 -16.45
CA TRP A 25 -20.54 -9.00 -15.96
C TRP A 25 -20.19 -9.00 -14.47
N PHE A 26 -20.92 -9.77 -13.64
CA PHE A 26 -20.66 -9.89 -12.21
C PHE A 26 -19.30 -10.51 -11.86
N PHE A 27 -18.74 -11.37 -12.72
CA PHE A 27 -17.38 -11.91 -12.52
C PHE A 27 -16.31 -10.82 -12.66
N ILE A 28 -16.48 -9.95 -13.66
CA ILE A 28 -15.58 -8.82 -13.89
C ILE A 28 -15.67 -7.83 -12.72
N CYS A 29 -16.87 -7.58 -12.20
CA CYS A 29 -17.06 -6.78 -10.99
C CYS A 29 -16.32 -7.38 -9.78
N TRP A 30 -16.39 -8.70 -9.59
CA TRP A 30 -15.67 -9.38 -8.50
C TRP A 30 -14.16 -9.29 -8.63
N LEU A 31 -13.63 -9.28 -9.86
CA LEU A 31 -12.20 -9.12 -10.12
C LEU A 31 -11.74 -7.66 -10.02
N ALA A 32 -12.66 -6.72 -10.28
CA ALA A 32 -12.41 -5.28 -10.14
C ALA A 32 -12.28 -4.87 -8.67
N VAL A 33 -12.99 -5.49 -7.73
CA VAL A 33 -12.90 -5.17 -6.29
C VAL A 33 -11.46 -5.24 -5.75
N PRO A 34 -10.72 -6.37 -5.83
CA PRO A 34 -9.35 -6.44 -5.33
C PRO A 34 -8.38 -5.55 -6.13
N LEU A 35 -8.64 -5.33 -7.43
CA LEU A 35 -7.84 -4.42 -8.24
C LEU A 35 -8.01 -2.97 -7.78
N MET A 36 -9.24 -2.53 -7.55
CA MET A 36 -9.56 -1.19 -7.07
C MET A 36 -9.02 -0.95 -5.66
N THR A 37 -9.12 -1.95 -4.77
CA THR A 37 -8.51 -1.87 -3.43
C THR A 37 -6.99 -1.76 -3.53
N GLY A 38 -6.33 -2.56 -4.38
CA GLY A 38 -4.89 -2.50 -4.57
C GLY A 38 -4.43 -1.15 -5.14
N VAL A 39 -5.16 -0.61 -6.11
CA VAL A 39 -4.91 0.73 -6.67
C VAL A 39 -5.13 1.81 -5.61
N GLY A 40 -6.20 1.72 -4.81
CA GLY A 40 -6.48 2.65 -3.72
C GLY A 40 -5.36 2.66 -2.68
N TRP A 41 -4.91 1.48 -2.25
CA TRP A 41 -3.77 1.32 -1.34
C TRP A 41 -2.49 1.95 -1.92
N ALA A 42 -2.16 1.65 -3.18
CA ALA A 42 -0.97 2.18 -3.84
C ALA A 42 -1.02 3.71 -3.98
N GLN A 43 -2.18 4.29 -4.28
CA GLN A 43 -2.36 5.74 -4.34
C GLN A 43 -2.18 6.42 -2.98
N ILE A 44 -2.68 5.81 -1.90
CA ILE A 44 -2.49 6.33 -0.54
C ILE A 44 -1.01 6.33 -0.18
N VAL A 45 -0.29 5.25 -0.48
CA VAL A 45 1.16 5.17 -0.27
C VAL A 45 1.89 6.24 -1.09
N LEU A 46 1.62 6.34 -2.40
CA LEU A 46 2.36 7.29 -3.25
C LEU A 46 2.10 8.77 -2.90
N LYS A 47 0.93 9.10 -2.36
CA LYS A 47 0.56 10.49 -2.03
C LYS A 47 0.81 10.88 -0.59
N MET A 48 0.48 10.02 0.37
CA MET A 48 0.60 10.33 1.81
C MET A 48 1.95 9.92 2.40
N LEU A 49 2.61 8.92 1.79
CA LEU A 49 3.98 8.50 2.10
C LEU A 49 5.00 9.15 1.13
N HIS A 50 4.62 10.24 0.47
CA HIS A 50 5.51 10.90 -0.48
C HIS A 50 6.73 11.47 0.25
N GLU A 51 7.90 11.13 -0.29
CA GLU A 51 9.20 11.63 0.13
C GLU A 51 9.23 13.16 0.01
N ASN A 52 9.41 13.85 1.14
CA ASN A 52 9.82 15.25 1.10
C ASN A 52 11.35 15.29 1.07
N GLU A 53 11.94 16.27 0.38
CA GLU A 53 13.41 16.45 0.27
C GLU A 53 14.12 16.32 1.63
N GLU A 54 13.57 16.94 2.67
CA GLU A 54 14.07 16.87 4.06
C GLU A 54 14.06 15.43 4.63
N SER A 55 13.00 14.67 4.36
CA SER A 55 12.90 13.28 4.84
C SER A 55 13.85 12.34 4.10
N SER A 56 14.11 12.60 2.81
CA SER A 56 15.06 11.81 2.02
C SER A 56 16.49 12.06 2.46
N GLU A 57 16.85 13.29 2.83
CA GLU A 57 18.17 13.57 3.41
C GLU A 57 18.37 12.92 4.78
N TYR A 58 17.38 12.99 5.67
CA TYR A 58 17.44 12.28 6.95
C TYR A 58 17.62 10.76 6.74
N MET A 59 16.81 10.18 5.87
CA MET A 59 16.87 8.74 5.58
C MET A 59 18.21 8.36 4.92
N ARG A 60 18.77 9.21 4.06
CA ARG A 60 20.10 9.00 3.44
C ARG A 60 21.19 8.87 4.50
N THR A 61 21.22 9.78 5.48
CA THR A 61 22.23 9.74 6.55
C THR A 61 22.07 8.48 7.40
N VAL A 62 20.84 8.13 7.80
CA VAL A 62 20.56 6.93 8.59
C VAL A 62 20.95 5.65 7.84
N LEU A 63 20.61 5.54 6.56
CA LEU A 63 20.94 4.38 5.73
C LEU A 63 22.45 4.24 5.50
N LEU A 64 23.14 5.36 5.30
CA LEU A 64 24.59 5.38 5.13
C LEU A 64 25.30 4.99 6.43
N GLU A 65 24.88 5.54 7.58
CA GLU A 65 25.52 5.26 8.86
C GLU A 65 25.25 3.84 9.37
N ASN A 66 24.02 3.34 9.26
CA ASN A 66 23.63 2.06 9.86
C ASN A 66 23.83 0.87 8.93
N TYR A 67 23.69 1.10 7.62
CA TYR A 67 23.70 0.03 6.62
C TYR A 67 24.75 0.22 5.53
N ASN A 68 25.48 1.35 5.51
CA ASN A 68 26.44 1.71 4.47
C ASN A 68 25.83 1.66 3.06
N LEU A 69 24.54 2.00 2.96
CA LEU A 69 23.76 2.00 1.72
C LEU A 69 23.51 3.43 1.25
N ASN A 70 23.65 3.65 -0.06
CA ASN A 70 23.27 4.92 -0.67
C ASN A 70 21.77 4.90 -1.00
N ILE A 71 21.06 5.98 -0.66
CA ILE A 71 19.63 6.13 -0.95
C ILE A 71 19.33 6.12 -2.46
N THR A 72 20.30 6.48 -3.30
CA THR A 72 20.15 6.44 -4.76
C THR A 72 20.09 5.01 -5.31
N ASP A 73 20.61 4.04 -4.56
CA ASP A 73 20.67 2.64 -4.96
C ASP A 73 19.43 1.84 -4.52
N ILE A 74 18.53 2.44 -3.73
CA ILE A 74 17.36 1.75 -3.18
C ILE A 74 16.07 2.57 -3.32
N VAL A 75 14.96 1.88 -3.57
CA VAL A 75 13.62 2.46 -3.47
C VAL A 75 13.17 2.34 -2.03
N TYR A 76 13.04 3.47 -1.33
CA TYR A 76 12.51 3.54 0.03
C TYR A 76 11.06 4.00 0.03
N VAL A 77 10.25 3.37 0.87
CA VAL A 77 8.86 3.79 1.15
C VAL A 77 8.73 3.93 2.65
N GLY A 78 8.47 5.14 3.14
CA GLY A 78 8.22 5.35 4.56
C GLY A 78 7.86 6.78 4.94
N VAL A 79 7.32 6.91 6.15
CA VAL A 79 6.91 8.20 6.72
C VAL A 79 7.96 8.66 7.72
N LEU A 80 8.46 9.88 7.54
CA LEU A 80 9.07 10.60 8.65
C LEU A 80 7.95 11.15 9.54
N TYR A 81 7.80 10.61 10.74
CA TYR A 81 6.74 11.01 11.69
C TYR A 81 6.95 12.40 12.30
N TYR A 82 8.21 12.81 12.37
CA TYR A 82 8.65 14.04 12.99
C TYR A 82 9.47 14.84 11.97
N LYS A 83 9.04 16.06 11.66
CA LYS A 83 9.80 17.03 10.85
C LYS A 83 10.39 18.08 11.76
N ASN A 84 11.64 18.46 11.52
CA ASN A 84 12.29 19.49 12.32
C ASN A 84 12.02 20.84 11.63
N GLY A 85 11.15 21.66 12.22
CA GLY A 85 10.94 23.01 11.75
C GLY A 85 12.23 23.84 11.85
N PRO A 86 12.35 24.93 11.06
CA PRO A 86 13.52 25.82 11.07
C PRO A 86 13.84 26.41 12.46
N ASP A 87 12.89 26.41 13.39
CA ASP A 87 13.04 26.93 14.76
C ASP A 87 13.29 25.83 15.82
N GLY A 88 13.53 24.59 15.42
CA GLY A 88 13.71 23.45 16.33
C GLY A 88 12.40 22.85 16.87
N GLU A 89 11.25 23.34 16.41
CA GLU A 89 9.95 22.74 16.74
C GLU A 89 9.72 21.47 15.92
N THR A 90 9.56 20.36 16.61
CA THR A 90 9.24 19.07 15.99
C THR A 90 7.76 19.05 15.61
N SER A 91 7.45 19.32 14.34
CA SER A 91 6.09 19.22 13.83
C SER A 91 5.78 17.78 13.44
N LEU A 92 4.67 17.25 13.95
CA LEU A 92 4.24 15.90 13.67
C LEU A 92 3.68 15.84 12.25
N ASN A 93 4.16 14.91 11.44
CA ASN A 93 3.65 14.70 10.09
C ASN A 93 2.26 14.03 10.13
N GLN A 94 1.24 14.84 10.39
CA GLN A 94 -0.15 14.41 10.52
C GLN A 94 -0.65 13.69 9.26
N LEU A 95 -0.19 14.12 8.08
CA LEU A 95 -0.57 13.50 6.80
C LEU A 95 -0.06 12.05 6.70
N GLY A 96 1.20 11.83 7.05
CA GLY A 96 1.79 10.48 7.09
C GLY A 96 1.16 9.59 8.16
N PHE A 97 0.86 10.15 9.33
CA PHE A 97 0.17 9.43 10.41
C PHE A 97 -1.24 8.97 10.00
N ILE A 98 -2.03 9.87 9.40
CA ILE A 98 -3.36 9.54 8.85
C ILE A 98 -3.25 8.46 7.77
N GLY A 99 -2.26 8.57 6.87
CA GLY A 99 -2.01 7.56 5.84
C GLY A 99 -1.79 6.17 6.43
N ILE A 100 -0.99 6.05 7.49
CA ILE A 100 -0.70 4.78 8.15
C ILE A 100 -1.94 4.20 8.86
N VAL A 101 -2.75 5.05 9.50
CA VAL A 101 -4.02 4.61 10.11
C VAL A 101 -4.98 4.06 9.05
N ILE A 102 -5.09 4.73 7.90
CA ILE A 102 -5.96 4.26 6.80
C ILE A 102 -5.43 2.95 6.21
N LEU A 103 -4.13 2.84 5.96
CA LEU A 103 -3.53 1.61 5.44
C LEU A 103 -3.68 0.44 6.43
N GLY A 104 -3.48 0.70 7.73
CA GLY A 104 -3.71 -0.28 8.79
C GLY A 104 -5.18 -0.71 8.88
N GLY A 105 -6.11 0.23 8.72
CA GLY A 105 -7.54 -0.05 8.66
C GLY A 105 -7.91 -0.95 7.48
N ILE A 106 -7.34 -0.71 6.29
CA ILE A 106 -7.52 -1.58 5.12
C ILE A 106 -6.97 -2.98 5.43
N MET A 107 -5.80 -3.12 6.05
CA MET A 107 -5.20 -4.42 6.37
C MET A 107 -6.01 -5.21 7.41
N VAL A 108 -6.58 -4.55 8.42
CA VAL A 108 -7.39 -5.19 9.47
C VAL A 108 -8.79 -5.57 8.99
N SER A 109 -9.33 -4.86 7.99
CA SER A 109 -10.66 -5.13 7.44
C SER A 109 -10.72 -6.32 6.47
N TYR A 110 -9.56 -6.91 6.11
CA TYR A 110 -9.46 -8.20 5.43
C TYR A 110 -8.97 -9.29 6.43
N PRO A 111 -9.85 -9.89 7.24
CA PRO A 111 -9.52 -11.06 8.05
C PRO A 111 -9.27 -12.33 7.20
#